data_AF-A0A4Q3LZR0-F1
#
_entry.id   AF-A0A4Q3LZR0-F1
#
_cell.length_a   1.000
_cell.length_b   1.000
_cell.length_c   1.000
_cell.angle_alpha   90.00
_cell.angle_beta   90.00
_cell.angle_gamma   90.00
#
_symmetry.space_group_name_H-M   'P 1'
#
loop_
_entity.id
_entity.type
_entity.pdbx_description
1 polymer ?
#
loop_
_entity_poly.entity_id
_entity_poly.type
_entity_poly.pdbx_seq_one_letter_code
_entity_poly.pdbx_strand_id
1 'polypeptide(L)'
;MTQPTSASSVPPITEEDIAEFLANTPGFFERHAEVLGSVTITSPHGHRAVSLQERQAEMLREKIKGLEQRVMEIVRHSNENAHIAQKIHQWTRDLAAAKAPLELPATVTEGIRTLFDVPQAALRVWDVAPQFLGAAFSEGASEDARSFASSLTMPFCGPNLG
;
A
#
# COMPACT_ATOMS: atom_id res chain seq x y z
N MET A 1 -71.71 -38.07 -34.36
CA MET A 1 -70.35 -37.80 -34.88
C MET A 1 -70.38 -36.39 -35.45
N THR A 2 -69.59 -35.38 -35.09
CA THR A 2 -68.53 -35.16 -34.08
C THR A 2 -68.31 -33.64 -34.14
N GLN A 3 -68.32 -32.93 -33.01
CA GLN A 3 -67.96 -31.50 -32.96
C GLN A 3 -66.48 -31.34 -33.39
N PRO A 4 -66.12 -30.33 -34.20
CA PRO A 4 -64.73 -30.03 -34.45
C PRO A 4 -64.11 -29.40 -33.19
N THR A 5 -63.02 -30.02 -32.76
CA THR A 5 -62.19 -29.65 -31.62
C THR A 5 -61.59 -28.25 -31.77
N SER A 6 -61.72 -27.46 -30.71
CA SER A 6 -61.09 -26.14 -30.54
C SER A 6 -59.58 -26.26 -30.72
N ALA A 7 -59.03 -25.65 -31.76
CA ALA A 7 -57.59 -25.50 -31.92
C ALA A 7 -57.07 -24.56 -30.82
N SER A 8 -56.27 -25.11 -29.90
CA SER A 8 -55.50 -24.32 -28.94
C SER A 8 -54.52 -23.44 -29.71
N SER A 9 -54.75 -22.13 -29.71
CA SER A 9 -53.78 -21.15 -30.20
C SER A 9 -52.78 -20.88 -29.08
N VAL A 10 -51.61 -21.51 -29.16
CA VAL A 10 -50.47 -21.11 -28.33
C VAL A 10 -50.08 -19.69 -28.77
N PRO A 11 -50.03 -18.69 -27.86
CA PRO A 11 -49.59 -17.35 -28.21
C PRO A 11 -48.18 -17.39 -28.81
N PRO A 12 -47.88 -16.58 -29.84
CA PRO A 12 -46.53 -16.51 -30.38
C PRO A 12 -45.57 -16.02 -29.29
N ILE A 13 -44.45 -16.72 -29.12
CA ILE A 13 -43.39 -16.34 -28.17
C ILE A 13 -42.84 -14.99 -28.60
N THR A 14 -42.87 -14.00 -27.71
CA THR A 14 -42.37 -12.65 -27.97
C THR A 14 -40.90 -12.52 -27.56
N GLU A 15 -40.21 -11.49 -28.06
CA GLU A 15 -38.83 -11.19 -27.67
C GLU A 15 -38.72 -10.89 -26.16
N GLU A 16 -39.74 -10.25 -25.59
CA GLU A 16 -39.81 -9.95 -24.16
C GLU A 16 -39.88 -11.25 -23.33
N ASP A 17 -40.68 -12.23 -23.77
CA ASP A 17 -40.77 -13.54 -23.10
C ASP A 17 -39.43 -14.28 -23.12
N ILE A 18 -38.65 -14.15 -24.21
CA ILE A 18 -37.32 -14.75 -24.33
C ILE A 18 -36.33 -14.05 -23.39
N ALA A 19 -36.36 -12.72 -23.34
CA ALA A 19 -35.50 -11.93 -22.46
C ALA A 19 -35.77 -12.25 -20.99
N GLU A 20 -37.04 -12.28 -20.59
CA GLU A 20 -37.46 -12.63 -19.23
C GLU A 20 -37.08 -14.08 -18.86
N PHE A 21 -37.24 -15.02 -19.80
CA PHE A 21 -36.86 -16.41 -19.60
C PHE A 21 -35.34 -16.57 -19.38
N LEU A 22 -34.52 -15.92 -20.21
CA LEU A 22 -33.06 -15.97 -20.10
C LEU A 22 -32.54 -15.28 -18.83
N ALA A 23 -33.15 -14.17 -18.42
CA ALA A 23 -32.81 -13.46 -17.20
C ALA A 23 -33.08 -14.31 -15.94
N ASN A 24 -34.21 -15.02 -15.93
CA ASN A 24 -34.64 -15.85 -14.80
C ASN A 24 -34.04 -17.27 -14.81
N THR A 25 -33.34 -17.66 -15.89
CA THR A 25 -32.77 -19.02 -16.06
C THR A 25 -31.27 -18.96 -16.41
N PRO A 26 -30.39 -18.54 -15.48
CA PRO A 26 -28.97 -18.35 -15.77
C PRO A 26 -28.23 -19.64 -16.21
N GLY A 27 -28.66 -20.82 -15.74
CA GLY A 27 -28.10 -22.11 -16.15
C GLY A 27 -28.49 -22.57 -17.57
N PHE A 28 -29.29 -21.80 -18.30
CA PHE A 28 -29.67 -22.10 -19.69
C PHE A 28 -28.43 -22.20 -20.60
N PHE A 29 -27.49 -21.26 -20.47
CA PHE A 29 -26.28 -21.22 -21.30
C PHE A 29 -25.24 -22.28 -20.95
N GLU A 30 -25.30 -22.85 -19.74
CA GLU A 30 -24.48 -24.00 -19.37
C GLU A 30 -24.97 -25.27 -20.09
N ARG A 31 -26.29 -25.44 -20.20
CA ARG A 31 -26.91 -26.59 -20.89
C ARG A 31 -26.89 -26.46 -22.41
N HIS A 32 -26.90 -25.23 -22.93
CA HIS A 32 -26.96 -24.91 -24.35
C HIS A 32 -25.77 -24.04 -24.77
N ALA A 33 -24.56 -24.48 -24.41
CA ALA A 33 -23.32 -23.75 -24.69
C ALA A 33 -23.08 -23.48 -26.18
N GLU A 34 -23.57 -24.37 -27.05
CA GLU A 34 -23.55 -24.22 -28.52
C GLU A 34 -24.37 -23.01 -29.00
N VAL A 35 -25.48 -22.71 -28.33
CA VAL A 35 -26.31 -21.52 -28.63
C VAL A 35 -25.52 -20.26 -28.27
N LEU A 36 -24.85 -20.25 -27.11
CA LEU A 36 -24.00 -19.12 -26.70
C LEU A 36 -22.88 -18.84 -27.70
N GLY A 37 -22.25 -19.89 -28.24
CA GLY A 37 -21.19 -19.77 -29.25
C GLY A 37 -21.69 -19.24 -30.60
N SER A 38 -22.98 -19.41 -30.90
CA SER A 38 -23.62 -18.93 -32.13
C SER A 38 -24.20 -17.51 -32.04
N VAL A 39 -24.37 -16.97 -30.82
CA VAL A 39 -24.94 -15.64 -30.60
C VAL A 39 -23.91 -14.58 -30.96
N THR A 40 -24.09 -13.95 -32.12
CA THR A 40 -23.32 -12.79 -32.55
C THR A 40 -24.11 -11.52 -32.25
N ILE A 41 -23.72 -10.77 -31.22
CA ILE A 41 -24.28 -9.44 -30.97
C ILE A 41 -23.49 -8.43 -31.80
N THR A 42 -23.99 -8.12 -33.00
CA THR A 42 -23.47 -7.02 -33.79
C THR A 42 -23.92 -5.70 -33.17
N SER A 43 -22.97 -4.97 -32.57
CA SER A 43 -23.17 -3.56 -32.24
C SER A 43 -23.60 -2.79 -33.49
N PRO A 44 -24.59 -1.88 -33.41
CA PRO A 44 -24.97 -1.04 -34.54
C PRO A 44 -23.85 -0.07 -34.98
N HIS A 45 -22.75 0.03 -34.23
CA HIS A 45 -21.59 0.85 -34.57
C HIS A 45 -20.31 -0.02 -34.59
N GLY A 46 -19.89 -0.43 -35.79
CA GLY A 46 -18.50 -0.73 -36.15
C GLY A 46 -17.86 -2.04 -35.64
N HIS A 47 -17.64 -2.99 -36.56
CA HIS A 47 -16.52 -3.95 -36.71
C HIS A 47 -15.73 -4.55 -35.52
N ARG A 48 -16.24 -4.60 -34.28
CA ARG A 48 -15.62 -5.44 -33.24
C ARG A 48 -16.61 -5.83 -32.15
N ALA A 49 -17.30 -6.96 -32.36
CA ALA A 49 -18.01 -7.62 -31.28
C ALA A 49 -16.95 -8.24 -30.35
N VAL A 50 -16.66 -7.58 -29.24
CA VAL A 50 -15.73 -8.09 -28.21
C VAL A 50 -16.54 -8.97 -27.26
N SER A 51 -16.14 -10.24 -27.13
CA SER A 51 -16.85 -11.21 -26.29
C SER A 51 -16.79 -10.81 -24.81
N LEU A 52 -17.84 -11.11 -24.03
CA LEU A 52 -17.85 -10.89 -22.58
C LEU A 52 -16.61 -11.52 -21.91
N GLN A 53 -16.16 -12.67 -22.41
CA GLN A 53 -14.96 -13.35 -21.93
C GLN A 53 -13.67 -12.56 -22.23
N GLU A 54 -13.59 -11.88 -23.37
CA GLU A 54 -12.44 -11.02 -23.70
C GLU A 54 -12.38 -9.81 -22.78
N ARG A 55 -13.53 -9.18 -22.50
CA ARG A 55 -13.62 -8.07 -21.52
C ARG A 55 -13.27 -8.52 -20.10
N GLN A 56 -13.74 -9.70 -19.67
CA GLN A 56 -13.37 -10.27 -18.38
C GLN A 56 -11.87 -10.58 -18.30
N ALA A 57 -11.27 -11.13 -19.37
CA ALA A 57 -9.83 -11.39 -19.43
C ALA A 57 -9.01 -10.10 -19.38
N GLU A 58 -9.46 -9.04 -20.05
CA GLU A 58 -8.84 -7.71 -20.02
C GLU A 58 -8.88 -7.11 -18.61
N MET A 59 -10.04 -7.13 -17.94
CA MET A 59 -10.19 -6.68 -16.55
C MET A 59 -9.29 -7.46 -15.58
N LEU A 60 -9.16 -8.79 -15.77
CA LEU A 60 -8.26 -9.61 -14.96
C LEU A 60 -6.79 -9.23 -15.19
N ARG A 61 -6.39 -8.97 -16.44
CA ARG A 61 -5.02 -8.50 -16.76
C ARG A 61 -4.73 -7.15 -16.12
N GLU A 62 -5.67 -6.20 -16.17
CA GLU A 62 -5.53 -4.91 -15.51
C GLU A 62 -5.42 -5.05 -13.98
N LYS A 63 -6.24 -5.92 -13.39
CA LYS A 63 -6.19 -6.21 -11.94
C LYS A 63 -4.85 -6.84 -11.55
N ILE A 64 -4.36 -7.80 -12.32
CA ILE A 64 -3.04 -8.43 -12.11
C ILE A 64 -1.96 -7.35 -12.17
N LYS A 65 -1.95 -6.51 -13.20
CA LYS A 65 -0.98 -5.42 -13.33
C LYS A 65 -1.02 -4.45 -12.13
N GLY A 66 -2.21 -4.09 -11.67
CA GLY A 66 -2.37 -3.23 -10.48
C GLY A 66 -1.87 -3.89 -9.19
N LEU A 67 -2.11 -5.20 -9.03
CA LEU A 67 -1.58 -5.96 -7.89
C LEU A 67 -0.06 -6.08 -7.95
N GLU A 68 0.52 -6.35 -9.12
CA GLU A 68 1.97 -6.41 -9.34
C GLU A 68 2.64 -5.08 -8.98
N GLN A 69 2.06 -3.95 -9.40
CA GLN A 69 2.54 -2.62 -9.02
C GLN A 69 2.54 -2.41 -7.51
N ARG A 70 1.45 -2.77 -6.83
CA ARG A 70 1.35 -2.64 -5.38
C ARG A 70 2.33 -3.55 -4.64
N VAL A 71 2.57 -4.76 -5.15
CA VAL A 71 3.58 -5.67 -4.60
C VAL A 71 4.98 -5.04 -4.73
N MET A 72 5.32 -4.45 -5.88
CA MET A 72 6.61 -3.78 -6.06
C MET A 72 6.80 -2.62 -5.08
N GLU A 73 5.76 -1.83 -4.81
CA GLU A 73 5.81 -0.76 -3.81
C GLU A 73 6.06 -1.31 -2.40
N ILE A 74 5.35 -2.38 -2.02
CA ILE A 74 5.53 -3.05 -0.72
C ILE A 74 6.96 -3.58 -0.59
N VAL A 75 7.48 -4.23 -1.63
CA VAL A 75 8.85 -4.76 -1.63
C VAL A 75 9.87 -3.63 -1.48
N ARG A 76 9.70 -2.51 -2.19
CA ARG A 76 10.57 -1.35 -2.05
C ARG A 76 10.57 -0.81 -0.63
N HIS A 77 9.39 -0.56 -0.06
CA HIS A 77 9.27 -0.09 1.32
C HIS A 77 9.81 -1.10 2.34
N SER A 78 9.60 -2.40 2.12
CA SER A 78 10.17 -3.44 2.98
C SER A 78 11.69 -3.42 2.94
N ASN A 79 12.29 -3.19 1.78
CA ASN A 79 13.74 -3.12 1.64
C ASN A 79 14.31 -1.87 2.33
N GLU A 80 13.67 -0.71 2.14
CA GLU A 80 14.02 0.54 2.85
C GLU A 80 13.94 0.37 4.37
N ASN A 81 12.85 -0.23 4.86
CA ASN A 81 12.66 -0.49 6.29
C ASN A 81 13.70 -1.48 6.83
N ALA A 82 14.01 -2.55 6.08
CA ALA A 82 15.05 -3.51 6.47
C ALA A 82 16.43 -2.83 6.57
N HIS A 83 16.74 -1.94 5.64
CA HIS A 83 17.99 -1.18 5.65
C HIS A 83 18.05 -0.21 6.85
N ILE A 84 16.96 0.49 7.17
CA ILE A 84 16.86 1.34 8.37
C ILE A 84 17.03 0.50 9.64
N ALA A 85 16.37 -0.65 9.73
CA ALA A 85 16.49 -1.55 10.88
C ALA A 85 17.92 -2.04 11.07
N GLN A 86 18.61 -2.38 9.98
CA GLN A 86 20.03 -2.77 10.02
C GLN A 86 20.91 -1.61 10.49
N LYS A 87 20.70 -0.39 10.00
CA LYS A 87 21.41 0.82 10.45
C LYS A 87 21.20 1.08 11.95
N ILE A 88 19.96 1.00 12.44
CA ILE A 88 19.65 1.15 13.88
C ILE A 88 20.32 0.05 14.71
N HIS A 89 20.28 -1.19 14.25
CA HIS A 89 20.91 -2.30 14.98
C HIS A 89 22.43 -2.12 15.06
N GLN A 90 23.08 -1.74 13.95
CA GLN A 90 24.50 -1.43 13.92
C GLN A 90 24.84 -0.30 14.88
N TRP A 91 24.10 0.82 14.80
CA TRP A 91 24.31 1.96 15.70
C TRP A 91 24.13 1.58 17.18
N THR A 92 23.13 0.76 17.50
CA THR A 92 22.88 0.28 18.86
C THR A 92 24.06 -0.55 19.38
N ARG A 93 24.66 -1.39 18.53
CA ARG A 93 25.86 -2.16 18.88
C ARG A 93 27.05 -1.26 19.14
N ASP A 94 27.26 -0.23 18.32
CA ASP A 94 28.37 0.71 18.49
C ASP A 94 28.23 1.51 19.79
N LEU A 95 27.01 1.94 20.11
CA LEU A 95 26.70 2.59 21.39
C LEU A 95 26.92 1.65 22.58
N ALA A 96 26.49 0.40 22.48
CA ALA A 96 26.68 -0.60 23.54
C ALA A 96 28.14 -1.03 23.73
N ALA A 97 28.98 -0.89 22.70
CA ALA A 97 30.40 -1.22 22.75
C ALA A 97 31.26 -0.10 23.36
N ALA A 98 30.73 1.13 23.48
CA ALA A 98 31.43 2.25 24.09
C ALA A 98 31.67 1.97 25.58
N LYS A 99 32.94 2.02 26.01
CA LYS A 99 33.34 1.64 27.38
C LYS A 99 33.46 2.84 28.29
N ALA A 100 33.85 3.99 27.74
CA ALA A 100 33.97 5.22 28.50
C ALA A 100 32.75 6.14 28.24
N PRO A 101 32.13 6.73 29.27
CA PRO A 101 31.01 7.66 29.09
C PRO A 101 31.32 8.85 28.18
N LEU A 102 32.58 9.29 28.10
CA LEU A 102 33.03 10.37 27.22
C LEU A 102 33.04 10.00 25.73
N GLU A 103 33.04 8.70 25.40
CA GLU A 103 33.00 8.23 24.00
C GLU A 103 31.57 8.32 23.44
N LEU A 104 30.55 8.14 24.28
CA LEU A 104 29.16 8.06 23.85
C LEU A 104 28.69 9.26 23.01
N PRO A 105 28.93 10.53 23.39
CA PRO A 105 28.50 11.67 22.59
C PRO A 105 29.05 11.68 21.16
N ALA A 106 30.31 11.28 20.99
CA ALA A 106 30.94 11.16 19.68
C ALA A 106 30.32 10.00 18.89
N THR A 107 30.12 8.83 19.52
CA THR A 107 29.50 7.67 18.88
C THR A 107 28.05 7.94 18.45
N VAL A 108 27.27 8.69 19.25
CA VAL A 108 25.91 9.12 18.91
C VAL A 108 25.93 10.00 17.66
N THR A 109 26.71 11.08 17.69
CA THR A 109 26.72 12.07 16.60
C THR A 109 27.34 11.51 15.32
N GLU A 110 28.39 10.69 15.41
CA GLU A 110 28.99 10.07 14.23
C GLU A 110 28.09 9.01 13.61
N GLY A 111 27.38 8.21 14.41
CA GLY A 111 26.40 7.25 13.89
C GLY A 111 25.26 7.96 13.14
N ILE A 112 24.76 9.08 13.65
CA ILE A 112 23.75 9.89 12.94
C ILE A 112 24.28 10.39 11.60
N ARG A 113 25.53 10.88 11.55
CA ARG A 113 26.14 11.42 10.32
C ARG A 113 26.41 10.34 9.28
N THR A 114 26.99 9.23 9.71
CA THR A 114 27.51 8.19 8.80
C THR A 114 26.46 7.16 8.42
N LEU A 115 25.59 6.74 9.35
CA LEU A 115 24.58 5.72 9.08
C LEU A 115 23.30 6.32 8.53
N PHE A 116 22.96 7.56 8.87
CA PHE A 116 21.68 8.18 8.45
C PHE A 116 21.86 9.34 7.45
N ASP A 117 23.08 9.50 6.92
CA ASP A 117 23.40 10.48 5.87
C ASP A 117 23.05 11.93 6.27
N VAL A 118 23.16 12.24 7.57
CA VAL A 118 22.88 13.57 8.11
C VAL A 118 24.13 14.45 8.02
N PRO A 119 24.10 15.61 7.34
CA PRO A 119 25.30 16.43 7.13
C PRO A 119 25.99 16.91 8.41
N GLN A 120 25.19 17.32 9.39
CA GLN A 120 25.67 17.86 10.66
C GLN A 120 24.80 17.34 11.80
N ALA A 121 25.46 16.86 12.87
CA ALA A 121 24.79 16.40 14.08
C ALA A 121 25.53 16.96 15.30
N ALA A 122 24.76 17.36 16.31
CA ALA A 122 25.27 17.77 17.61
C ALA A 122 24.41 17.14 18.70
N LEU A 123 25.05 16.65 19.76
CA LEU A 123 24.38 16.20 20.98
C LEU A 123 24.55 17.26 22.05
N ARG A 124 23.43 17.62 22.68
CA ARG A 124 23.38 18.53 23.82
C ARG A 124 22.75 17.82 25.00
N VAL A 125 23.44 17.79 26.13
CA VAL A 125 22.94 17.29 27.40
C VAL A 125 23.23 18.31 28.48
N TRP A 126 22.37 18.40 29.49
CA TRP A 126 22.53 19.31 30.62
C TRP A 126 22.40 18.53 31.93
N ASP A 127 22.65 19.20 33.05
CA ASP A 127 22.68 18.61 34.40
C ASP A 127 23.67 17.42 34.52
N VAL A 128 24.80 17.55 33.82
CA VAL A 128 25.87 16.55 33.82
C VAL A 128 26.68 16.58 35.11
N ALA A 129 27.27 15.44 35.47
CA ALA A 129 28.14 15.36 36.63
C ALA A 129 29.37 16.29 36.50
N PRO A 130 29.98 16.74 37.63
CA PRO A 130 31.04 17.76 37.61
C PRO A 130 32.23 17.45 36.68
N GLN A 131 32.59 16.18 36.53
CA GLN A 131 33.68 15.74 35.65
C GLN A 131 33.40 15.95 34.14
N PHE A 132 32.16 16.25 33.76
CA PHE A 132 31.76 16.48 32.37
C PHE A 132 31.46 17.97 32.08
N LEU A 133 31.61 18.85 33.07
CA LEU A 133 31.45 20.29 32.87
C LEU A 133 32.52 20.81 31.91
N GLY A 134 32.11 21.69 30.99
CA GLY A 134 33.00 22.24 29.95
C GLY A 134 33.21 21.31 28.75
N ALA A 135 32.62 20.11 28.75
CA ALA A 135 32.66 19.26 27.56
C ALA A 135 31.75 19.83 26.47
N ALA A 136 32.15 19.70 25.20
CA ALA A 136 31.42 20.27 24.07
C ALA A 136 29.93 19.84 24.04
N PHE A 137 29.60 18.61 24.44
CA PHE A 137 28.21 18.12 24.50
C PHE A 137 27.38 18.71 25.64
N SER A 138 28.02 19.30 26.65
CA SER A 138 27.37 19.89 27.83
C SER A 138 27.02 21.37 27.66
N GLU A 139 27.46 21.98 26.56
CA GLU A 139 27.36 23.41 26.31
C GLU A 139 26.52 23.75 25.07
N GLY A 140 25.96 24.96 25.02
CA GLY A 140 25.30 25.50 23.83
C GLY A 140 23.81 25.16 23.67
N ALA A 141 23.19 24.50 24.65
CA ALA A 141 21.73 24.40 24.72
C ALA A 141 21.12 25.67 25.33
N SER A 142 20.29 26.39 24.56
CA SER A 142 19.56 27.58 25.03
C SER A 142 18.51 27.21 26.09
N GLU A 143 18.10 28.20 26.88
CA GLU A 143 17.04 28.02 27.89
C GLU A 143 15.70 27.62 27.24
N ASP A 144 15.37 28.20 26.07
CA ASP A 144 14.19 27.83 25.29
C ASP A 144 14.24 26.38 24.84
N ALA A 145 15.38 25.91 24.33
CA ALA A 145 15.54 24.52 23.89
C ALA A 145 15.40 23.53 25.05
N ARG A 146 15.93 23.88 26.23
CA ARG A 146 15.78 23.06 27.45
C ARG A 146 14.33 23.04 27.93
N SER A 147 13.65 24.19 27.92
CA SER A 147 12.25 24.31 28.31
C SER A 147 11.33 23.52 27.38
N PHE A 148 11.54 23.65 26.06
CA PHE A 148 10.85 22.87 25.04
C PHE A 148 11.07 21.37 25.26
N ALA A 149 12.32 20.92 25.34
CA ALA A 149 12.63 19.51 25.53
C ALA A 149 12.05 18.94 26.84
N SER A 150 12.04 19.73 27.92
CA SER A 150 11.47 19.32 29.22
C SER A 150 9.94 19.26 29.22
N SER A 151 9.28 19.96 28.29
CA SER A 151 7.83 19.93 28.13
C SER A 151 7.31 18.71 27.37
N LEU A 152 8.20 17.98 26.67
CA LEU A 152 7.83 16.84 25.84
C LEU A 152 7.49 15.61 26.70
N THR A 153 6.33 15.01 26.44
CA THR A 153 5.89 13.75 27.05
C THR A 153 6.38 12.51 26.30
N MET A 154 6.90 12.68 25.09
CA MET A 154 7.46 11.64 24.24
C MET A 154 8.64 12.18 23.42
N PRO A 155 9.58 11.34 22.96
CA PRO A 155 10.64 11.77 22.06
C PRO A 155 10.09 12.48 20.82
N PHE A 156 10.68 13.61 20.46
CA PHE A 156 10.30 14.41 19.30
C PHE A 156 11.45 14.51 18.30
N CYS A 157 11.15 14.29 17.03
CA CYS A 157 12.05 14.53 15.91
C CYS A 157 11.28 15.28 14.83
N GLY A 158 11.75 16.45 14.44
CA GLY A 158 11.07 17.31 13.47
C GLY A 158 11.63 18.73 13.48
N PRO A 159 11.20 19.57 12.54
CA PRO A 159 11.59 20.97 12.50
C PRO A 159 11.15 21.66 13.80
N ASN A 160 12.10 22.30 14.49
CA ASN A 160 11.78 23.21 15.57
C ASN A 160 11.40 24.56 14.94
N LEU A 161 10.09 24.87 14.92
CA LEU A 161 9.57 26.09 14.30
C LEU A 161 9.68 27.34 15.20
N GLY A 162 10.31 27.23 16.38
CA GLY A 162 10.41 28.30 17.37
C GLY A 162 9.27 28.26 18.36
#